data_AF-A0A7W1E5M4-F1
#
_entry.id   AF-A0A7W1E5M4-F1
#
_cell.length_a   1.000
_cell.length_b   1.000
_cell.length_c   1.000
_cell.angle_alpha   90.00
_cell.angle_beta   90.00
_cell.angle_gamma   90.00
#
_symmetry.space_group_name_H-M   'P 1'
#
loop_
_entity.id
_entity.type
_entity.pdbx_description
1 polymer ?
#
loop_
_entity_poly.entity_id
_entity_poly.type
_entity_poly.pdbx_seq_one_letter_code
_entity_poly.pdbx_strand_id
1 'polypeptide(L)' 'MPVVSGIELHAMLSDEMPSLLPKFLFTTGDSSSEDVSEFIARTNCTVIPKPFELSLLDTILNGIEQAGA' A
#
# COMPACT_ATOMS: atom_id res chain seq x y z
N MET A 1 6.48 -10.14 5.08
CA MET A 1 6.80 -11.19 4.09
C MET A 1 8.25 -11.58 4.32
N PRO A 2 8.58 -12.88 4.46
CA PRO A 2 9.89 -13.31 4.96
C PRO A 2 11.04 -13.24 3.93
N VAL A 3 10.76 -12.96 2.65
CA VAL A 3 11.79 -12.98 1.58
C VAL A 3 11.86 -11.68 0.79
N VAL A 4 10.75 -10.95 0.66
CA VAL A 4 10.67 -9.67 -0.07
C VAL A 4 9.88 -8.70 0.79
N SER A 5 10.37 -7.48 0.98
CA SER A 5 9.65 -6.41 1.68
C SER A 5 8.53 -5.83 0.80
N GLY A 6 7.54 -5.17 1.41
CA GLY A 6 6.50 -4.47 0.65
C GLY A 6 7.07 -3.37 -0.25
N ILE A 7 8.16 -2.73 0.19
CA ILE A 7 8.87 -1.67 -0.54
C ILE A 7 9.55 -2.24 -1.80
N GLU A 8 10.25 -3.37 -1.68
CA GLU A 8 10.87 -4.04 -2.83
C GLU A 8 9.81 -4.50 -3.83
N LEU A 9 8.70 -5.07 -3.35
CA LEU A 9 7.58 -5.46 -4.22
C LEU A 9 6.99 -4.25 -4.97
N HIS A 10 6.88 -3.09 -4.31
CA HIS A 10 6.44 -1.85 -4.97
C HIS A 10 7.38 -1.44 -6.09
N ALA A 11 8.69 -1.47 -5.84
CA ALA A 11 9.70 -1.10 -6.82
C ALA A 11 9.63 -2.02 -8.05
N MET A 12 9.47 -3.33 -7.83
CA MET A 12 9.29 -4.31 -8.91
C MET A 12 8.01 -4.05 -9.72
N LEU A 13 6.88 -3.83 -9.04
CA LEU A 13 5.61 -3.54 -9.70
C LEU A 13 5.62 -2.21 -10.46
N SER A 14 6.36 -1.21 -9.96
CA SER A 14 6.50 0.06 -10.66
C SER A 14 7.25 -0.07 -11.99
N ASP A 15 8.17 -1.04 -12.10
CA ASP A 15 8.96 -1.28 -13.30
C ASP A 15 8.24 -2.21 -14.28
N GLU A 16 7.66 -3.30 -13.78
CA GLU A 16 7.03 -4.33 -14.63
C GLU A 16 5.56 -4.02 -14.98
N MET A 17 4.79 -3.46 -14.05
CA MET A 17 3.33 -3.31 -14.17
C MET A 17 2.82 -2.03 -13.48
N PRO A 18 3.21 -0.83 -13.97
CA PRO A 18 2.86 0.44 -13.32
C PRO A 18 1.34 0.69 -13.23
N SER A 19 0.54 0.05 -14.09
CA SER A 19 -0.93 0.13 -14.06
C SER A 19 -1.56 -0.49 -12.81
N LEU A 20 -0.82 -1.32 -12.07
CA LEU A 20 -1.30 -1.93 -10.83
C LEU A 20 -1.05 -1.04 -9.59
N LEU A 21 -0.14 -0.06 -9.67
CA LEU A 21 0.19 0.81 -8.53
C LEU A 21 -1.01 1.54 -7.92
N PRO A 22 -1.99 2.07 -8.71
CA PRO A 22 -3.17 2.73 -8.15
C PRO A 22 -4.09 1.79 -7.36
N LYS A 23 -3.99 0.48 -7.60
CA LYS A 23 -4.77 -0.56 -6.90
C LYS A 23 -4.01 -1.18 -5.73
N PHE A 24 -2.79 -0.71 -5.47
CA PHE A 24 -1.91 -1.28 -4.47
C PHE A 24 -2.13 -0.62 -3.10
N LEU A 25 -2.33 -1.46 -2.09
CA LEU A 25 -2.61 -1.07 -0.71
C LEU A 25 -1.52 -1.61 0.21
N PHE A 26 -0.88 -0.74 0.98
CA PHE A 26 0.07 -1.14 2.02
C PHE A 26 -0.63 -1.29 3.36
N THR A 27 -0.22 -2.30 4.13
CA THR A 27 -0.61 -2.42 5.53
C THR A 27 0.63 -2.52 6.39
N THR A 28 0.83 -1.59 7.33
CA THR A 28 2.01 -1.53 8.20
C THR A 28 1.62 -1.70 9.66
N GLY A 29 2.26 -2.61 10.39
CA GLY A 29 2.08 -2.76 11.85
C GLY A 29 3.10 -1.99 12.69
N ASP A 30 4.08 -1.39 12.04
CA ASP A 30 5.08 -0.54 12.68
C ASP A 30 5.35 0.68 11.79
N SER A 31 4.44 1.65 11.86
CA SER A 31 4.55 2.92 11.15
C SER A 31 5.61 3.85 11.73
N SER A 32 6.34 3.43 12.77
CA SER A 32 7.33 4.26 13.46
C SER A 32 8.75 4.13 12.89
N SER A 33 8.96 3.17 11.98
CA SER A 33 10.21 3.06 11.23
C SER A 33 10.29 4.17 10.17
N GLU A 34 11.34 4.97 10.23
CA GLU A 34 11.55 6.15 9.38
C GLU A 34 11.54 5.80 7.88
N ASP A 35 12.09 4.62 7.53
CA ASP A 35 12.06 4.06 6.16
C ASP A 35 10.64 3.88 5.61
N VAL A 36 9.69 3.53 6.47
CA VAL A 36 8.28 3.32 6.08
C VAL A 36 7.61 4.67 5.87
N SER A 37 7.87 5.66 6.73
CA SER A 37 7.30 7.01 6.59
C SER A 37 7.77 7.70 5.32
N GLU A 38 9.08 7.62 5.02
CA GLU A 38 9.64 8.19 3.79
C GLU A 38 9.12 7.49 2.54
N PHE A 39 8.98 6.16 2.59
CA PHE A 39 8.36 5.40 1.51
C PHE A 39 6.91 5.81 1.27
N ILE A 40 6.10 5.90 2.32
CA ILE A 40 4.70 6.33 2.24
C ILE A 40 4.60 7.73 1.62
N ALA A 41 5.45 8.68 2.04
CA ALA A 41 5.44 10.04 1.51
C ALA A 41 5.82 10.11 0.02
N ARG A 42 6.67 9.18 -0.46
CA ARG A 42 7.09 9.11 -1.86
C ARG A 42 6.13 8.34 -2.76
N THR A 43 5.27 7.49 -2.21
CA THR A 43 4.30 6.71 -2.98
C THR A 43 2.89 7.32 -2.92
N ASN A 44 2.17 7.29 -4.04
CA ASN A 44 0.73 7.63 -4.06
C ASN A 44 -0.17 6.45 -3.64
N CYS A 45 0.39 5.41 -3.01
CA CYS A 45 -0.36 4.23 -2.62
C CYS A 45 -1.15 4.49 -1.33
N THR A 46 -2.29 3.82 -1.21
CA THR A 46 -3.08 3.88 0.02
C THR A 46 -2.42 3.03 1.10
N VAL A 47 -2.38 3.53 2.34
CA VAL A 47 -1.70 2.87 3.46
C VAL A 47 -2.65 2.77 4.64
N ILE A 48 -2.74 1.58 5.24
CA ILE A 48 -3.55 1.32 6.44
C ILE A 48 -2.62 0.89 7.59
N PRO A 49 -2.62 1.61 8.73
CA PRO A 49 -1.90 1.17 9.92
C PRO A 49 -2.62 -0.02 10.56
N LYS A 50 -1.86 -1.02 11.02
CA LYS A 50 -2.36 -2.13 11.83
C LYS A 50 -2.21 -1.81 13.33
N PRO A 51 -3.14 -2.27 14.18
CA PRO A 51 -4.37 -2.98 13.83
C PRO A 51 -5.40 -2.05 13.18
N PHE A 52 -6.23 -2.59 12.29
CA PHE A 52 -7.35 -1.88 11.66
C PHE A 52 -8.61 -2.74 11.71
N GLU A 53 -9.76 -2.08 11.67
CA GLU A 53 -11.07 -2.73 11.57
C GLU A 53 -11.39 -3.15 10.14
N LEU A 54 -12.08 -4.27 9.97
CA LEU A 54 -12.47 -4.76 8.64
C LEU A 54 -13.39 -3.78 7.90
N SER A 55 -14.22 -3.03 8.62
CA SER A 55 -15.08 -1.99 8.05
C SER A 55 -14.30 -0.85 7.38
N LEU A 56 -13.10 -0.53 7.89
CA LEU A 56 -12.19 0.43 7.27
C LEU A 56 -11.63 -0.13 5.96
N LEU A 57 -11.27 -1.41 5.94
CA LEU A 57 -10.80 -2.09 4.74
C LEU A 57 -11.87 -2.09 3.64
N ASP A 58 -13.12 -2.46 3.96
CA ASP A 58 -14.23 -2.43 3.00
C ASP A 58 -14.45 -1.04 2.40
N THR A 59 -14.38 0.00 3.24
CA THR A 59 -14.54 1.39 2.78
C THR A 59 -13.46 1.77 1.77
N ILE A 60 -12.22 1.38 2.04
CA ILE A 60 -11.07 1.68 1.18
C ILE A 60 -11.12 0.89 -0.12
N LEU A 61 -11.45 -0.41 -0.06
CA LEU A 61 -11.56 -1.26 -1.25
C LEU A 61 -12.64 -0.74 -2.20
N ASN A 62 -13.81 -0.37 -1.68
CA ASN A 62 -14.87 0.26 -2.46
C ASN A 62 -14.38 1.56 -3.14
N GLY A 63 -13.54 2.35 -2.46
CA GLY A 63 -12.94 3.55 -3.04
C GLY A 63 -11.97 3.27 -4.19
N ILE A 64 -11.17 2.21 -4.09
CA ILE A 64 -10.21 1.80 -5.12
C ILE A 64 -10.94 1.25 -6.35
N GLU A 65 -12.02 0.49 -6.17
CA GLU A 65 -12.82 -0.05 -7.28
C GLU A 65 -13.48 1.07 -8.11
N GLN A 66 -13.93 2.15 -7.47
CA GLN A 66 -14.56 3.28 -8.17
C GLN A 66 -13.56 4.23 -8.83
N ALA A 67 -12.31 4.31 -8.34
CA ALA A 67 -11.26 5.13 -8.95
C ALA A 67 -10.60 4.48 -10.17
N GLY A 68 -10.81 3.18 -10.39
CA GLY A 68 -10.27 2.40 -11.50
C GLY A 68 -11.25 2.14 -12.65
N ALA A 69 -12.43 2.80 -12.65
CA ALA A 69 -13.48 2.68 -13.66
C ALA A 69 -13.49 3.85 -14.65
#